data_AF-A0A6P2BZC9-F1
#
_entry.id   AF-A0A6P2BZC9-F1
#
_cell.length_a   1.000
_cell.length_b   1.000
_cell.length_c   1.000
_cell.angle_alpha   90.00
_cell.angle_beta   90.00
_cell.angle_gamma   90.00
#
_symmetry.space_group_name_H-M   'P 1'
#
loop_
_entity.id
_entity.type
_entity.pdbx_description
1 polymer ?
#
loop_
_entity_poly.entity_id
_entity_poly.type
_entity_poly.pdbx_seq_one_letter_code
_entity_poly.pdbx_strand_id
1 'polypeptide(L)' 'MQFSRQEIADMLRRAGLSEAADKAMAELPDPVSLEDCEIWGDRYGLTKDMLISQMGGSP' A
#
# COMPACT_ATOMS: atom_id res chain seq x y z
N MET A 1 -0.16 -13.31 3.18
CA MET A 1 -0.86 -12.24 3.93
C MET A 1 -1.62 -11.42 2.91
N GLN A 2 -2.88 -11.08 3.18
CA GLN A 2 -3.70 -10.26 2.29
C GLN A 2 -4.23 -9.08 3.09
N PHE A 3 -4.24 -7.91 2.49
CA PHE A 3 -4.74 -6.67 3.07
C PHE A 3 -5.95 -6.22 2.26
N SER A 4 -6.86 -5.49 2.86
CA SER A 4 -7.86 -4.76 2.09
C SER A 4 -7.22 -3.57 1.40
N ARG A 5 -7.75 -3.18 0.23
CA ARG A 5 -7.31 -1.94 -0.44
C ARG A 5 -7.50 -0.71 0.45
N GLN A 6 -8.47 -0.76 1.36
CA GLN A 6 -8.75 0.30 2.31
C GLN A 6 -7.65 0.43 3.36
N GLU A 7 -7.13 -0.69 3.89
CA GLU A 7 -5.99 -0.67 4.80
C GLU A 7 -4.76 -0.06 4.13
N ILE A 8 -4.46 -0.42 2.88
CA ILE A 8 -3.35 0.17 2.12
C ILE A 8 -3.54 1.68 1.93
N ALA A 9 -4.75 2.11 1.55
CA ALA A 9 -5.05 3.53 1.38
C ALA A 9 -4.93 4.33 2.68
N ASP A 10 -5.42 3.79 3.80
CA ASP A 10 -5.30 4.46 5.10
C ASP A 10 -3.85 4.57 5.56
N MET A 11 -3.03 3.56 5.29
CA MET A 11 -1.59 3.61 5.57
C MET A 11 -0.86 4.66 4.74
N LEU A 12 -1.21 4.79 3.45
CA LEU A 12 -0.66 5.81 2.55
C LEU A 12 -1.08 7.21 3.00
N ARG A 13 -2.33 7.41 3.42
CA ARG A 13 -2.79 8.69 4.01
C ARG A 13 -2.01 9.05 5.28
N ARG A 14 -1.78 8.08 6.17
CA ARG A 14 -0.97 8.29 7.40
C ARG A 14 0.48 8.65 7.09
N ALA A 15 1.02 8.15 5.98
CA ALA A 15 2.36 8.49 5.50
C ALA A 15 2.43 9.84 4.75
N GLY A 16 1.31 10.58 4.63
CA GLY A 16 1.23 11.83 3.85
C GLY A 16 1.15 11.64 2.34
N LEU A 17 1.00 10.39 1.88
CA LEU A 17 0.91 10.00 0.48
C LEU A 17 -0.55 9.94 0.01
N SER A 18 -1.30 11.04 0.20
CA SER A 18 -2.74 11.08 -0.11
C SER A 18 -3.05 10.74 -1.57
N GLU A 19 -2.23 11.22 -2.52
CA GLU A 19 -2.41 10.91 -3.94
C GLU A 19 -2.22 9.42 -4.24
N ALA A 20 -1.23 8.79 -3.60
CA ALA A 20 -1.01 7.35 -3.70
C ALA A 20 -2.17 6.57 -3.06
N ALA A 21 -2.75 7.07 -1.97
CA ALA A 21 -3.90 6.44 -1.32
C ALA A 21 -5.16 6.41 -2.22
N ASP A 22 -5.43 7.52 -2.92
CA ASP A 22 -6.56 7.58 -3.85
C ASP A 22 -6.34 6.66 -5.05
N LYS A 23 -5.10 6.58 -5.54
CA LYS A 23 -4.71 5.62 -6.58
C LYS A 23 -4.81 4.18 -6.11
N ALA A 24 -4.40 3.87 -4.87
CA ALA A 24 -4.54 2.55 -4.27
C ALA A 24 -6.01 2.13 -4.22
N MET A 25 -6.93 3.01 -3.81
CA MET A 25 -8.36 2.72 -3.78
C MET A 25 -8.96 2.42 -5.17
N ALA A 26 -8.43 3.08 -6.20
CA ALA A 26 -8.92 2.95 -7.58
C ALA A 26 -8.30 1.78 -8.35
N GLU A 27 -7.03 1.46 -8.08
CA GLU A 27 -6.24 0.55 -8.91
C GLU A 27 -5.95 -0.79 -8.25
N LEU A 28 -5.92 -0.87 -6.90
CA LEU A 28 -5.65 -2.12 -6.22
C LEU A 28 -6.89 -3.03 -6.16
N PRO A 29 -6.71 -4.35 -6.33
CA PRO A 29 -7.78 -5.32 -6.11
C PRO A 29 -8.18 -5.38 -4.64
N ASP A 30 -9.33 -5.97 -4.33
CA ASP A 30 -9.77 -6.20 -2.95
C ASP A 30 -10.21 -7.66 -2.82
N PRO A 31 -9.44 -8.53 -2.15
CA PRO A 31 -8.25 -8.26 -1.34
C PRO A 31 -6.96 -8.00 -2.16
N VAL A 32 -6.02 -7.27 -1.55
CA VAL A 32 -4.66 -6.98 -2.04
C VAL A 32 -3.68 -8.02 -1.52
N SER A 33 -2.96 -8.69 -2.42
CA SER A 33 -1.82 -9.52 -2.03
C SER A 33 -0.53 -8.68 -1.86
N LEU A 34 0.45 -9.22 -1.14
CA LEU A 34 1.78 -8.59 -1.04
C LEU A 34 2.41 -8.38 -2.43
N GLU A 35 2.23 -9.33 -3.35
CA GLU A 35 2.74 -9.25 -4.72
C GLU A 35 2.06 -8.13 -5.51
N ASP A 36 0.73 -7.98 -5.39
CA ASP A 36 -0.01 -6.87 -6.02
C ASP A 36 0.46 -5.51 -5.49
N CYS A 37 0.72 -5.44 -4.17
CA CYS A 37 1.20 -4.23 -3.51
C CYS A 37 2.63 -3.88 -3.96
N GLU A 38 3.50 -4.87 -4.17
CA GLU A 38 4.86 -4.66 -4.70
C GLU A 38 4.82 -4.16 -6.16
N ILE A 39 4.03 -4.81 -7.03
CA ILE A 39 3.89 -4.42 -8.44
C ILE A 39 3.27 -3.02 -8.58
N TRP A 40 2.32 -2.69 -7.70
CA TRP A 40 1.73 -1.36 -7.66
C TRP A 40 2.71 -0.34 -7.10
N GLY A 41 3.37 -0.63 -5.99
CA GLY A 41 4.35 0.25 -5.34
C GLY A 41 5.52 0.64 -6.24
N ASP A 42 6.05 -0.30 -7.01
CA ASP A 42 7.13 -0.07 -7.97
C ASP A 42 6.76 1.00 -9.02
N ARG A 43 5.51 1.00 -9.49
CA ARG A 43 5.00 2.02 -10.43
C ARG A 43 4.97 3.43 -9.86
N TYR A 44 4.93 3.57 -8.53
CA TYR A 44 4.87 4.85 -7.82
C TYR A 44 6.17 5.21 -7.11
N GLY A 45 7.23 4.42 -7.28
CA GLY A 45 8.50 4.59 -6.58
C GLY A 45 8.41 4.33 -5.06
N LEU A 46 7.36 3.63 -4.61
CA LEU A 46 7.21 3.19 -3.23
C LEU A 46 8.05 1.93 -3.05
N THR A 47 9.15 2.04 -2.30
CA THR A 47 10.03 0.90 -2.07
C THR A 47 9.36 -0.13 -1.17
N LYS A 48 9.63 -1.41 -1.46
CA LYS A 48 9.20 -2.56 -0.67
C LYS A 48 9.46 -2.38 0.84
N ASP A 49 10.62 -1.85 1.22
CA ASP A 49 10.96 -1.54 2.61
C ASP A 49 10.02 -0.52 3.26
N MET A 50 9.56 0.48 2.51
CA MET A 50 8.64 1.50 3.01
C MET A 50 7.24 0.91 3.21
N LEU A 51 6.80 0.06 2.28
CA LEU A 51 5.54 -0.68 2.38
C LEU A 51 5.58 -1.71 3.51
N ILE A 52 6.64 -2.51 3.63
CA ILE A 52 6.81 -3.53 4.68
C ILE A 52 6.99 -2.87 6.05
N SER A 53 7.77 -1.79 6.17
CA SER A 53 7.92 -1.06 7.45
C SER A 53 6.61 -0.43 7.91
N GLN A 54 5.73 -0.03 6.99
CA GLN A 54 4.40 0.45 7.34
C GLN A 54 3.40 -0.70 7.58
N MET A 55 3.46 -1.80 6.82
CA MET A 55 2.60 -2.98 7.00
C MET A 55 2.98 -3.80 8.24
N GLY A 56 4.21 -3.66 8.72
CA GLY A 56 4.80 -4.39 9.84
C GLY A 56 5.29 -3.51 11.00
N GLY A 57 5.00 -2.20 11.01
CA GLY A 57 5.34 -1.34 12.14
C GLY A 57 4.32 -1.54 13.26
N SER A 58 4.64 -2.14 14.41
CA SER A 58 5.91 -2.58 15.03
C SER A 58 5.63 -3.84 15.88
N PRO A 59 6.61 -4.56 16.44
CA PRO A 59 6.35 -5.60 17.47
C PRO A 59 5.50 -5.09 18.65
#